data_AF-A0A7S4Q080-F1
#
_entry.id   AF-A0A7S4Q080-F1
#
_cell.length_a   1.000
_cell.length_b   1.000
_cell.length_c   1.000
_cell.angle_alpha   90.00
_cell.angle_beta   90.00
_cell.angle_gamma   90.00
#
_symmetry.space_group_name_H-M   'P 1'
#
loop_
_entity.id
_entity.type
_entity.pdbx_description
1 polymer ?
#
loop_
_entity_poly.entity_id
_entity_poly.type
_entity_poly.pdbx_seq_one_letter_code
_entity_poly.pdbx_strand_id
1 'polypeptide(L)'
;PGRSSARPPRAAAMAAWQLLPSRWPALRQGWLVFLSLVALSAVRRWLLSKASGDRPPRRGGAGRGGSSNRGGSGHRLTVPEAAPPARQDGVVSRRPRAEAPKATGGTRTWHGGVGASVALPSASSPGSLASEEELGPRWHCGGARRWLWLHDGSRSNGWIEFRRGGQLKTSFGGGGTGSWERRQTDEIVATFGKCHHVLELLPPEGDTTPTFALRKRAMKDGSPVRDKRPPRTRGVLEAGRPSAARPG
;
A
#
# COMPACT_ATOMS: atom_id res chain seq x y z
N PRO A 1 -3.29 27.02 58.04
CA PRO A 1 -2.35 25.89 58.29
C PRO A 1 -1.85 25.30 56.96
N GLY A 2 -0.84 25.86 56.31
CA GLY A 2 0.57 25.77 56.73
C GLY A 2 1.32 24.73 55.89
N ARG A 3 1.28 24.83 54.55
CA ARG A 3 2.03 23.93 53.65
C ARG A 3 3.45 24.46 53.48
N SER A 4 4.36 23.88 54.25
CA SER A 4 5.80 24.17 54.20
C SER A 4 6.37 23.67 52.87
N SER A 5 6.76 24.61 52.00
CA SER A 5 7.46 24.34 50.74
C SER A 5 8.93 24.07 51.05
N ALA A 6 9.29 22.79 51.22
CA ALA A 6 10.67 22.38 51.32
C ALA A 6 11.34 22.49 49.93
N ARG A 7 12.08 23.58 49.72
CA ARG A 7 12.98 23.70 48.56
C ARG A 7 14.05 22.59 48.65
N PRO A 8 14.29 21.81 47.58
CA PRO A 8 15.37 20.84 47.58
C PRO A 8 16.74 21.53 47.68
N PRO A 9 17.71 20.94 48.39
CA PRO A 9 19.03 21.52 48.57
C PRO A 9 19.77 21.61 47.23
N ARG A 10 20.32 22.80 46.94
CA ARG A 10 21.10 23.14 45.73
C ARG A 10 22.28 22.19 45.43
N ALA A 11 22.70 21.37 46.39
CA ALA A 11 23.81 20.43 46.24
C ALA A 11 23.51 19.25 45.28
N ALA A 12 22.25 18.86 45.10
CA ALA A 12 21.89 17.74 44.21
C ALA A 12 22.04 18.08 42.71
N ALA A 13 22.06 19.36 42.35
CA ALA A 13 22.14 19.79 40.95
C ALA A 13 23.55 19.67 40.36
N MET A 14 24.62 19.69 41.17
CA MET A 14 26.00 19.62 40.65
C MET A 14 26.51 18.20 40.42
N ALA A 15 26.03 17.21 41.18
CA ALA A 15 26.44 15.80 41.01
C ALA A 15 25.96 15.19 39.67
N ALA A 16 24.85 15.69 39.12
CA ALA A 16 24.28 15.19 37.86
C ALA A 16 25.15 15.51 36.63
N TRP A 17 25.96 16.57 36.66
CA TRP A 17 26.78 16.98 35.52
C TRP A 17 28.11 16.23 35.40
N GLN A 18 28.57 15.57 36.46
CA GLN A 18 29.85 14.83 36.45
C GLN A 18 29.75 13.43 35.85
N LEU A 19 28.54 12.90 35.61
CA LEU A 19 28.31 11.57 35.02
C LEU A 19 28.07 11.58 33.49
N LEU A 20 28.03 12.76 32.86
CA LEU A 20 27.85 12.91 31.42
C LEU A 20 29.08 12.60 30.53
N PRO A 21 30.35 12.81 30.93
CA PRO A 21 31.48 12.64 30.01
C PRO A 21 31.76 11.18 29.62
N SER A 22 31.42 10.22 30.47
CA SER A 22 31.82 8.82 30.33
C SER A 22 31.05 8.05 29.25
N ARG A 23 29.94 8.61 28.73
CA ARG A 23 29.09 7.95 27.71
C ARG A 23 29.33 8.47 26.28
N TRP A 24 30.15 9.49 26.12
CA TRP A 24 30.47 10.08 24.81
C TRP A 24 31.17 9.14 23.82
N PRO A 25 32.09 8.24 24.24
CA PRO A 25 32.75 7.30 23.33
C PRO A 25 31.78 6.28 22.73
N ALA A 26 30.83 5.78 23.52
CA ALA A 26 29.83 4.82 23.07
C ALA A 26 28.88 5.41 22.02
N LEU A 27 28.50 6.69 22.18
CA LEU A 27 27.72 7.42 21.18
C LEU A 27 28.50 7.60 19.88
N ARG A 28 29.79 7.95 19.94
CA ARG A 28 30.64 8.08 18.75
C ARG A 28 30.78 6.76 17.99
N GLN A 29 30.96 5.64 18.71
CA GLN A 29 31.08 4.33 18.09
C GLN A 29 29.77 3.89 17.40
N GLY A 30 28.62 4.15 18.01
CA GLY A 30 27.32 3.88 17.40
C GLY A 30 27.09 4.69 16.11
N TRP A 31 27.50 5.95 16.09
CA TRP A 31 27.40 6.81 14.91
C TRP A 31 28.27 6.35 13.74
N LEU A 32 29.50 5.89 14.00
CA LEU A 32 30.39 5.38 12.95
C LEU A 32 29.81 4.12 12.29
N VAL A 33 29.23 3.20 13.08
CA VAL A 33 28.55 2.00 12.56
C VAL A 33 27.31 2.39 11.75
N PHE A 34 26.53 3.37 12.21
CA PHE A 34 25.38 3.85 11.45
C PHE A 34 25.79 4.46 10.10
N LEU A 35 26.80 5.33 10.08
CA LEU A 35 27.29 5.97 8.86
C LEU A 35 27.89 4.94 7.88
N SER A 36 28.59 3.92 8.37
CA SER A 36 29.14 2.87 7.51
C SER A 36 28.05 2.02 6.84
N LEU A 37 26.97 1.69 7.55
CA LEU A 37 25.82 0.99 6.99
C LEU A 37 25.09 1.81 5.92
N VAL A 38 24.94 3.12 6.14
CA VAL A 38 24.35 4.05 5.15
C VAL A 38 25.21 4.14 3.90
N ALA A 39 26.54 4.30 4.07
CA ALA A 39 27.48 4.33 2.96
C ALA A 39 27.46 3.02 2.15
N LEU A 40 27.49 1.86 2.83
CA LEU A 40 27.41 0.55 2.19
C LEU A 40 26.10 0.37 1.40
N SER A 41 24.99 0.85 1.94
CA SER A 41 23.68 0.81 1.27
C SER A 41 23.66 1.69 0.01
N ALA A 42 24.29 2.87 0.05
CA ALA A 42 24.42 3.75 -1.10
C ALA A 42 25.30 3.14 -2.20
N VAL A 43 26.47 2.58 -1.83
CA VAL A 43 27.38 1.88 -2.76
C VAL A 43 26.67 0.70 -3.42
N ARG A 44 25.96 -0.13 -2.63
CA ARG A 44 25.18 -1.24 -3.17
C ARG A 44 24.14 -0.79 -4.19
N ARG A 45 23.38 0.27 -3.89
CA ARG A 45 22.37 0.82 -4.81
C ARG A 45 23.01 1.38 -6.08
N TRP A 46 24.16 2.03 -5.97
CA TRP A 46 24.92 2.54 -7.09
C TRP A 46 25.43 1.41 -8.00
N LEU A 47 26.01 0.35 -7.44
CA LEU A 47 26.46 -0.83 -8.21
C LEU A 47 25.30 -1.49 -8.97
N LEU A 48 24.14 -1.64 -8.33
CA LEU A 48 22.94 -2.18 -8.99
C LEU A 48 22.41 -1.27 -10.11
N SER A 49 22.59 0.05 -9.99
CA SER A 49 22.22 1.00 -11.04
C SER A 49 23.11 0.89 -12.27
N LYS A 50 24.42 0.68 -12.08
CA LYS A 50 25.39 0.48 -13.17
C LYS A 50 25.14 -0.82 -13.93
N ALA A 51 24.82 -1.91 -13.23
CA ALA A 51 24.49 -3.20 -13.85
C ALA A 51 23.24 -3.15 -14.76
N SER A 52 22.40 -2.13 -14.62
CA SER A 52 21.19 -1.94 -15.43
C SER A 52 21.41 -1.07 -16.67
N GLY A 53 22.55 -0.38 -16.77
CA GLY A 53 22.82 0.65 -17.78
C GLY A 53 23.34 0.13 -19.12
N ASP A 54 23.96 -1.05 -19.17
CA ASP A 54 24.59 -1.58 -20.38
C ASP A 54 23.71 -2.53 -21.18
N ARG A 55 22.38 -2.45 -21.05
CA ARG A 55 21.53 -3.02 -22.10
C ARG A 55 21.58 -2.08 -23.30
N PRO A 56 22.24 -2.46 -24.42
CA PRO A 56 22.21 -1.64 -25.61
C PRO A 56 20.73 -1.39 -25.97
N PRO A 57 20.38 -0.17 -26.41
CA PRO A 57 19.03 0.10 -26.88
C PRO A 57 18.72 -0.95 -27.95
N ARG A 58 17.69 -1.78 -27.71
CA ARG A 58 17.16 -2.69 -28.71
C ARG A 58 16.71 -1.82 -29.90
N ARG A 59 17.63 -1.68 -30.86
CA ARG A 59 17.43 -1.03 -32.14
C ARG A 59 16.18 -1.65 -32.75
N GLY A 60 15.20 -0.80 -33.04
CA GLY A 60 13.88 -1.21 -33.52
C GLY A 60 14.00 -2.17 -34.70
N GLY A 61 13.68 -3.43 -34.44
CA GLY A 61 13.41 -4.41 -35.47
C GLY A 61 12.02 -4.16 -36.02
N ALA A 62 11.94 -3.31 -37.04
CA ALA A 62 10.83 -3.31 -37.98
C ALA A 62 10.93 -4.58 -38.84
N GLY A 63 10.11 -5.59 -38.50
CA GLY A 63 9.77 -6.73 -39.36
C GLY A 63 8.43 -7.24 -38.82
N ARG A 64 7.28 -7.17 -39.51
CA ARG A 64 6.96 -7.40 -40.93
C ARG A 64 7.54 -8.74 -41.41
N GLY A 65 6.64 -9.70 -41.61
CA GLY A 65 6.90 -11.11 -41.92
C GLY A 65 6.53 -11.95 -40.70
N GLY A 66 5.33 -12.52 -40.59
CA GLY A 66 4.75 -13.45 -41.55
C GLY A 66 5.26 -14.85 -41.20
N SER A 67 4.48 -15.61 -40.43
CA SER A 67 4.51 -17.07 -40.55
C SER A 67 3.28 -17.66 -39.87
N SER A 68 2.36 -18.08 -40.73
CA SER A 68 1.38 -19.11 -40.48
C SER A 68 2.01 -20.33 -39.80
N ASN A 69 1.42 -20.81 -38.71
CA ASN A 69 1.46 -22.25 -38.42
C ASN A 69 0.03 -22.75 -38.23
N ARG A 70 -0.49 -23.15 -39.39
CA ARG A 70 -1.68 -23.94 -39.66
C ARG A 70 -1.17 -25.35 -39.92
N GLY A 71 -1.57 -26.36 -39.14
CA GLY A 71 -1.30 -27.75 -39.50
C GLY A 71 -1.42 -28.75 -38.34
N GLY A 72 -2.47 -29.59 -38.40
CA GLY A 72 -2.73 -30.74 -37.52
C GLY A 72 -4.15 -30.68 -36.95
N SER A 73 -5.23 -30.96 -37.69
CA SER A 73 -5.70 -32.29 -38.18
C SER A 73 -5.78 -33.31 -37.02
N GLY A 74 -6.95 -33.84 -36.62
CA GLY A 74 -8.29 -33.75 -37.18
C GLY A 74 -9.34 -34.30 -36.19
N HIS A 75 -10.62 -34.00 -36.45
CA HIS A 75 -11.68 -34.98 -36.63
C HIS A 75 -12.93 -34.24 -37.10
N ARG A 76 -13.41 -34.72 -38.24
CA ARG A 76 -14.44 -34.21 -39.13
C ARG A 76 -15.78 -34.79 -38.69
N LEU A 77 -16.73 -33.94 -38.31
CA LEU A 77 -18.16 -34.27 -38.39
C LEU A 77 -18.82 -33.23 -39.30
N THR A 78 -19.30 -33.75 -40.43
CA THR A 78 -19.97 -33.06 -41.53
C THR A 78 -21.40 -32.69 -41.14
N VAL A 79 -21.74 -31.41 -41.26
CA VAL A 79 -23.12 -30.94 -41.48
C VAL A 79 -23.08 -30.07 -42.74
N PRO A 80 -23.94 -30.29 -43.75
CA PRO A 80 -23.99 -29.48 -44.95
C PRO A 80 -25.03 -28.39 -44.78
N GLU A 81 -24.65 -27.10 -44.84
CA GLU A 81 -25.65 -26.07 -45.13
C GLU A 81 -25.07 -24.90 -45.91
N ALA A 82 -25.62 -24.78 -47.12
CA ALA A 82 -25.73 -23.66 -48.05
C ALA A 82 -24.80 -22.43 -47.92
N ALA A 83 -24.08 -22.20 -49.02
CA ALA A 83 -23.52 -20.90 -49.44
C ALA A 83 -24.61 -20.02 -50.10
N PRO A 84 -24.30 -18.81 -50.65
CA PRO A 84 -23.54 -17.61 -50.20
C PRO A 84 -24.47 -16.35 -50.36
N PRO A 85 -24.09 -15.07 -50.61
CA PRO A 85 -22.78 -14.43 -50.78
C PRO A 85 -22.59 -13.04 -50.13
N ALA A 86 -21.36 -12.52 -50.19
CA ALA A 86 -21.03 -11.23 -50.83
C ALA A 86 -19.83 -10.54 -50.15
N ARG A 87 -18.79 -10.32 -50.97
CA ARG A 87 -17.67 -9.42 -50.74
C ARG A 87 -18.16 -8.02 -50.38
N GLN A 88 -17.52 -7.40 -49.39
CA GLN A 88 -17.33 -5.96 -49.37
C GLN A 88 -15.85 -5.64 -49.16
N ASP A 89 -15.25 -5.11 -50.21
CA ASP A 89 -13.95 -4.45 -50.18
C ASP A 89 -14.13 -3.10 -49.46
N GLY A 90 -13.81 -3.08 -48.17
CA GLY A 90 -13.88 -1.91 -47.30
C GLY A 90 -12.57 -1.13 -47.26
N VAL A 91 -12.52 -0.08 -48.07
CA VAL A 91 -11.61 1.08 -48.09
C VAL A 91 -10.84 1.34 -46.79
N VAL A 92 -9.50 1.33 -46.90
CA VAL A 92 -8.55 1.81 -45.89
C VAL A 92 -8.71 3.33 -45.72
N SER A 93 -9.56 3.75 -44.78
CA SER A 93 -9.58 5.14 -44.30
C SER A 93 -8.36 5.42 -43.42
N ARG A 94 -7.35 6.06 -44.01
CA ARG A 94 -6.27 6.73 -43.27
C ARG A 94 -6.87 7.86 -42.44
N ARG A 95 -7.07 7.63 -41.14
CA ARG A 95 -7.39 8.70 -40.18
C ARG A 95 -6.22 9.69 -40.10
N PRO A 96 -6.46 11.01 -40.20
CA PRO A 96 -5.45 12.00 -39.89
C PRO A 96 -5.07 11.90 -38.41
N ARG A 97 -3.76 11.85 -38.19
CA ARG A 97 -3.11 11.85 -36.88
C ARG A 97 -3.33 13.23 -36.25
N ALA A 98 -4.33 13.34 -35.39
CA ALA A 98 -4.50 14.52 -34.55
C ALA A 98 -3.26 14.67 -33.67
N GLU A 99 -2.56 15.79 -33.83
CA GLU A 99 -1.46 16.20 -32.98
C GLU A 99 -1.96 16.36 -31.55
N ALA A 100 -1.36 15.60 -30.64
CA ALA A 100 -1.66 15.70 -29.23
C ALA A 100 -1.22 17.08 -28.70
N PRO A 101 -2.10 17.85 -28.04
CA PRO A 101 -1.69 19.09 -27.41
C PRO A 101 -0.67 18.78 -26.31
N LYS A 102 0.51 19.39 -26.42
CA LYS A 102 1.51 19.45 -25.34
C LYS A 102 0.85 20.12 -24.14
N ALA A 103 0.46 19.34 -23.15
CA ALA A 103 0.00 19.85 -21.86
C ALA A 103 1.19 20.55 -21.18
N THR A 104 1.20 21.88 -21.27
CA THR A 104 1.99 22.76 -20.44
C THR A 104 1.66 22.50 -18.98
N GLY A 105 2.70 22.29 -18.17
CA GLY A 105 2.61 22.04 -16.75
C GLY A 105 1.96 23.19 -16.02
N GLY A 106 0.67 23.05 -15.71
CA GLY A 106 -0.02 23.87 -14.71
C GLY A 106 0.17 23.25 -13.34
N THR A 107 1.05 23.85 -12.54
CA THR A 107 1.11 23.70 -11.09
C THR A 107 -0.25 24.08 -10.50
N ARG A 108 -1.12 23.08 -10.29
CA ARG A 108 -2.39 23.29 -9.59
C ARG A 108 -2.13 23.37 -8.09
N THR A 109 -1.94 24.59 -7.61
CA THR A 109 -2.08 24.96 -6.21
C THR A 109 -3.54 24.76 -5.81
N TRP A 110 -3.80 23.82 -4.91
CA TRP A 110 -5.12 23.60 -4.34
C TRP A 110 -5.43 24.72 -3.34
N HIS A 111 -6.19 25.72 -3.78
CA HIS A 111 -6.84 26.65 -2.86
C HIS A 111 -8.14 26.02 -2.36
N GLY A 112 -8.22 25.82 -1.05
CA GLY A 112 -9.38 25.27 -0.36
C GLY A 112 -10.61 26.17 -0.54
N GLY A 113 -11.68 25.58 -1.09
CA GLY A 113 -12.99 26.19 -1.10
C GLY A 113 -13.56 26.25 0.31
N VAL A 114 -13.89 27.46 0.74
CA VAL A 114 -14.65 27.77 1.94
C VAL A 114 -16.11 27.45 1.63
N GLY A 115 -16.63 26.34 2.18
CA GLY A 115 -18.01 25.91 1.96
C GLY A 115 -18.51 25.06 3.10
N ALA A 116 -19.48 25.60 3.83
CA ALA A 116 -20.32 24.98 4.87
C ALA A 116 -19.57 24.20 5.97
N SER A 117 -19.45 24.83 7.14
CA SER A 117 -19.14 24.16 8.41
C SER A 117 -20.26 23.19 8.79
N VAL A 118 -20.31 22.03 8.12
CA VAL A 118 -20.90 20.83 8.70
C VAL A 118 -20.15 20.60 10.00
N ALA A 119 -20.87 20.58 11.12
CA ALA A 119 -20.29 20.37 12.44
C ALA A 119 -19.40 19.12 12.37
N LEU A 120 -18.09 19.35 12.34
CA LEU A 120 -17.11 18.28 12.29
C LEU A 120 -17.31 17.49 13.59
N PRO A 121 -17.58 16.17 13.51
CA PRO A 121 -17.76 15.36 14.70
C PRO A 121 -16.52 15.57 15.59
N SER A 122 -16.77 15.98 16.84
CA SER A 122 -15.76 16.23 17.88
C SER A 122 -14.60 15.28 17.71
N ALA A 123 -13.40 15.82 17.48
CA ALA A 123 -12.18 15.09 17.22
C ALA A 123 -11.97 14.03 18.32
N SER A 124 -12.43 12.81 18.05
CA SER A 124 -12.27 11.67 18.92
C SER A 124 -10.78 11.43 19.11
N SER A 125 -10.36 11.22 20.35
CA SER A 125 -8.96 11.09 20.77
C SER A 125 -8.15 10.31 19.72
N PRO A 126 -7.08 10.91 19.15
CA PRO A 126 -6.27 10.25 18.14
C PRO A 126 -5.65 8.99 18.74
N GLY A 127 -6.20 7.82 18.39
CA GLY A 127 -5.67 6.54 18.87
C GLY A 127 -6.69 5.47 19.23
N SER A 128 -8.00 5.70 19.22
CA SER A 128 -8.96 4.60 19.44
C SER A 128 -8.99 3.64 18.24
N LEU A 129 -8.99 2.33 18.52
CA LEU A 129 -9.23 1.29 17.51
C LEU A 129 -10.67 1.41 16.98
N ALA A 130 -10.91 0.96 15.75
CA ALA A 130 -12.26 0.94 15.18
C ALA A 130 -13.18 0.01 15.98
N SER A 131 -14.43 0.42 16.16
CA SER A 131 -15.43 -0.38 16.87
C SER A 131 -15.97 -1.51 15.99
N GLU A 132 -16.70 -2.44 16.62
CA GLU A 132 -17.34 -3.54 15.89
C GLU A 132 -18.43 -3.03 14.94
N GLU A 133 -19.15 -1.98 15.32
CA GLU A 133 -20.21 -1.37 14.52
C GLU A 133 -19.65 -0.72 13.25
N GLU A 134 -18.47 -0.08 13.37
CA GLU A 134 -17.78 0.55 12.24
C GLU A 134 -17.22 -0.50 11.26
N LEU A 135 -16.48 -1.49 11.78
CA LEU A 135 -15.81 -2.52 10.97
C LEU A 135 -16.72 -3.66 10.51
N GLY A 136 -17.79 -3.92 11.25
CA GLY A 136 -18.58 -5.14 11.13
C GLY A 136 -17.95 -6.33 11.89
N PRO A 137 -18.78 -7.27 12.35
CA PRO A 137 -18.35 -8.38 13.21
C PRO A 137 -17.27 -9.26 12.55
N ARG A 138 -17.38 -9.47 11.23
CA ARG A 138 -16.46 -10.32 10.46
C ARG A 138 -15.05 -9.75 10.36
N TRP A 139 -14.92 -8.42 10.28
CA TRP A 139 -13.62 -7.74 10.22
C TRP A 139 -13.07 -7.40 11.61
N HIS A 140 -13.94 -7.31 12.62
CA HIS A 140 -13.57 -6.98 13.98
C HIS A 140 -12.89 -8.14 14.71
N CYS A 141 -13.27 -9.39 14.39
CA CYS A 141 -12.65 -10.64 14.88
C CYS A 141 -12.34 -10.65 16.39
N GLY A 142 -13.33 -10.35 17.24
CA GLY A 142 -13.13 -10.32 18.71
C GLY A 142 -12.21 -9.20 19.20
N GLY A 143 -12.05 -8.14 18.41
CA GLY A 143 -11.24 -6.98 18.76
C GLY A 143 -9.82 -6.98 18.20
N ALA A 144 -9.49 -7.86 17.26
CA ALA A 144 -8.25 -7.73 16.51
C ALA A 144 -8.49 -6.82 15.29
N ARG A 145 -7.87 -5.63 15.29
CA ARG A 145 -8.05 -4.61 14.22
C ARG A 145 -6.81 -4.48 13.34
N ARG A 146 -5.77 -5.27 13.61
CA ARG A 146 -4.50 -5.25 12.88
C ARG A 146 -4.34 -6.51 12.06
N TRP A 147 -4.00 -6.31 10.80
CA TRP A 147 -3.89 -7.35 9.81
C TRP A 147 -2.49 -7.32 9.20
N LEU A 148 -1.81 -8.46 9.21
CA LEU A 148 -0.56 -8.64 8.50
C LEU A 148 -0.85 -8.62 7.00
N TRP A 149 0.01 -7.94 6.25
CA TRP A 149 -0.09 -7.81 4.80
C TRP A 149 0.93 -8.74 4.14
N LEU A 150 0.47 -9.62 3.26
CA LEU A 150 1.27 -10.62 2.57
C LEU A 150 1.20 -10.36 1.06
N HIS A 151 2.23 -9.72 0.50
CA HIS A 151 2.20 -9.28 -0.91
C HIS A 151 2.10 -10.45 -1.90
N ASP A 152 2.75 -11.57 -1.59
CA ASP A 152 2.77 -12.80 -2.39
C ASP A 152 1.91 -13.94 -1.80
N GLY A 153 1.21 -13.67 -0.70
CA GLY A 153 0.42 -14.64 0.05
C GLY A 153 1.21 -15.54 1.00
N SER A 154 2.54 -15.41 1.09
CA SER A 154 3.40 -16.29 1.91
C SER A 154 4.20 -15.55 2.99
N ARG A 155 4.75 -14.37 2.69
CA ARG A 155 5.58 -13.60 3.63
C ARG A 155 4.93 -12.27 3.96
N SER A 156 4.84 -11.97 5.26
CA SER A 156 4.37 -10.66 5.71
C SER A 156 5.42 -9.60 5.38
N ASN A 157 4.99 -8.52 4.72
CA ASN A 157 5.85 -7.38 4.39
C ASN A 157 5.43 -6.08 5.10
N GLY A 158 4.38 -6.17 5.91
CA GLY A 158 3.89 -5.06 6.71
C GLY A 158 2.57 -5.41 7.39
N TRP A 159 1.92 -4.39 7.92
CA TRP A 159 0.59 -4.50 8.51
C TRP A 159 -0.22 -3.24 8.24
N ILE A 160 -1.54 -3.41 8.31
CA ILE A 160 -2.53 -2.33 8.37
C ILE A 160 -3.34 -2.47 9.64
N GLU A 161 -3.81 -1.35 10.18
CA GLU A 161 -4.59 -1.33 11.41
C GLU A 161 -5.73 -0.32 11.28
N PHE A 162 -6.95 -0.82 11.46
CA PHE A 162 -8.17 -0.04 11.37
C PHE A 162 -8.41 0.73 12.67
N ARG A 163 -8.42 2.05 12.57
CA ARG A 163 -8.70 2.99 13.66
C ARG A 163 -10.09 3.59 13.46
N ARG A 164 -10.64 4.13 14.55
CA ARG A 164 -11.98 4.74 14.58
C ARG A 164 -12.14 5.84 13.52
N GLY A 165 -13.36 6.04 13.04
CA GLY A 165 -13.68 7.15 12.14
C GLY A 165 -13.00 7.04 10.77
N GLY A 166 -12.81 5.81 10.28
CA GLY A 166 -12.23 5.58 8.95
C GLY A 166 -10.73 5.89 8.86
N GLN A 167 -10.00 5.96 9.98
CA GLN A 167 -8.56 6.19 9.98
C GLN A 167 -7.78 4.88 9.84
N LEU A 168 -6.71 4.87 9.04
CA LEU A 168 -5.86 3.70 8.85
C LEU A 168 -4.43 3.99 9.31
N LYS A 169 -3.83 3.07 10.07
CA LYS A 169 -2.39 3.09 10.36
C LYS A 169 -1.72 1.95 9.60
N THR A 170 -0.52 2.19 9.08
CA THR A 170 0.21 1.18 8.30
C THR A 170 1.68 1.15 8.69
N SER A 171 2.36 0.02 8.49
CA SER A 171 3.82 -0.05 8.66
C SER A 171 4.59 0.41 7.43
N PHE A 172 3.91 0.67 6.31
CA PHE A 172 4.55 1.03 5.06
C PHE A 172 5.12 2.44 5.11
N GLY A 173 6.28 2.65 4.47
CA GLY A 173 6.88 3.98 4.34
C GLY A 173 7.27 4.65 5.67
N GLY A 174 7.61 3.87 6.70
CA GLY A 174 8.04 4.41 8.00
C GLY A 174 6.91 4.71 8.98
N GLY A 175 5.75 4.06 8.84
CA GLY A 175 4.60 4.27 9.74
C GLY A 175 3.50 5.15 9.13
N GLY A 176 3.27 5.01 7.81
CA GLY A 176 2.31 5.83 7.07
C GLY A 176 0.88 5.72 7.57
N THR A 177 0.13 6.79 7.40
CA THR A 177 -1.31 6.86 7.65
C THR A 177 -2.12 6.71 6.36
N GLY A 178 -3.40 6.41 6.53
CA GLY A 178 -4.36 6.34 5.44
C GLY A 178 -5.78 6.50 5.97
N SER A 179 -6.74 6.15 5.12
CA SER A 179 -8.14 6.04 5.49
C SER A 179 -8.70 4.68 5.09
N TRP A 180 -9.85 4.32 5.63
CA TRP A 180 -10.61 3.16 5.21
C TRP A 180 -12.10 3.46 5.25
N GLU A 181 -12.85 2.70 4.47
CA GLU A 181 -14.30 2.79 4.38
C GLU A 181 -14.87 1.38 4.19
N ARG A 182 -15.94 1.04 4.91
CA ARG A 182 -16.68 -0.22 4.73
C ARG A 182 -17.80 -0.02 3.72
N ARG A 183 -17.91 -0.93 2.75
CA ARG A 183 -19.00 -0.97 1.77
C ARG A 183 -20.13 -1.88 2.24
N GLN A 184 -21.29 -1.75 1.60
CA GLN A 184 -22.47 -2.56 1.90
C GLN A 184 -22.24 -4.07 1.67
N THR A 185 -21.34 -4.44 0.76
CA THR A 185 -20.99 -5.83 0.43
C THR A 185 -19.95 -6.45 1.37
N ASP A 186 -19.75 -5.88 2.56
CA ASP A 186 -18.71 -6.31 3.53
C ASP A 186 -17.26 -6.21 2.99
N GLU A 187 -17.07 -5.45 1.90
CA GLU A 187 -15.74 -5.06 1.42
C GLU A 187 -15.21 -3.87 2.23
N ILE A 188 -13.90 -3.83 2.45
CA ILE A 188 -13.23 -2.65 2.98
C ILE A 188 -12.37 -2.02 1.89
N VAL A 189 -12.53 -0.71 1.68
CA VAL A 189 -11.64 0.08 0.84
C VAL A 189 -10.58 0.73 1.72
N ALA A 190 -9.39 0.15 1.79
CA ALA A 190 -8.24 0.74 2.46
C ALA A 190 -7.47 1.67 1.51
N THR A 191 -7.23 2.90 1.93
CA THR A 191 -6.61 3.94 1.12
C THR A 191 -5.33 4.43 1.79
N PHE A 192 -4.17 4.07 1.23
CA PHE A 192 -2.87 4.54 1.71
C PHE A 192 -1.90 4.72 0.54
N GLY A 193 -0.91 5.60 0.71
CA GLY A 193 -0.07 6.04 -0.40
C GLY A 193 -0.91 6.67 -1.54
N LYS A 194 -0.70 6.18 -2.77
CA LYS A 194 -1.39 6.65 -3.99
C LYS A 194 -2.49 5.71 -4.49
N CYS A 195 -2.91 4.75 -3.66
CA CYS A 195 -3.80 3.68 -4.10
C CYS A 195 -5.01 3.50 -3.17
N HIS A 196 -6.08 3.01 -3.76
CA HIS A 196 -7.22 2.37 -3.09
C HIS A 196 -7.07 0.86 -3.22
N HIS A 197 -7.25 0.16 -2.11
CA HIS A 197 -7.16 -1.28 -1.98
C HIS A 197 -8.53 -1.81 -1.57
N VAL A 198 -9.20 -2.51 -2.46
CA VAL A 198 -10.49 -3.15 -2.17
C VAL A 198 -10.19 -4.53 -1.60
N LEU A 199 -10.49 -4.70 -0.32
CA LEU A 199 -10.23 -5.90 0.47
C LEU A 199 -11.55 -6.65 0.67
N GLU A 200 -11.48 -7.96 0.54
CA GLU A 200 -12.61 -8.86 0.71
C GLU A 200 -12.20 -9.95 1.69
N LEU A 201 -13.02 -10.19 2.73
CA LEU A 201 -12.79 -11.32 3.63
C LEU A 201 -13.08 -12.62 2.90
N LEU A 202 -12.12 -13.53 2.95
CA LEU A 202 -12.34 -14.88 2.47
C LEU A 202 -13.23 -15.64 3.47
N PRO A 203 -14.06 -16.58 3.00
CA PRO A 203 -14.78 -17.48 3.88
C PRO A 203 -13.79 -18.19 4.82
N PRO A 204 -14.12 -18.37 6.11
CA PRO A 204 -13.27 -19.15 7.00
C PRO A 204 -13.20 -20.60 6.50
N GLU A 205 -11.99 -21.10 6.31
CA GLU A 205 -11.74 -22.51 5.97
C GLU A 205 -11.45 -23.27 7.27
N GLY A 206 -12.49 -23.75 7.96
CA GLY A 206 -12.35 -24.43 9.26
C GLY A 206 -11.92 -23.48 10.39
N ASP A 207 -11.07 -23.97 11.31
CA ASP A 207 -10.53 -23.20 12.45
C ASP A 207 -9.36 -22.27 12.07
N THR A 208 -9.28 -21.88 10.79
CA THR A 208 -8.19 -21.04 10.31
C THR A 208 -8.39 -19.58 10.72
N THR A 209 -7.25 -18.91 10.96
CA THR A 209 -7.23 -17.47 11.22
C THR A 209 -7.91 -16.73 10.06
N PRO A 210 -8.82 -15.76 10.33
CA PRO A 210 -9.46 -14.98 9.29
C PRO A 210 -8.44 -14.37 8.32
N THR A 211 -8.75 -14.45 7.04
CA THR A 211 -7.92 -13.89 5.97
C THR A 211 -8.73 -13.02 5.03
N PHE A 212 -8.08 -12.02 4.45
CA PHE A 212 -8.64 -11.26 3.34
C PHE A 212 -7.83 -11.44 2.07
N ALA A 213 -8.47 -11.22 0.93
CA ALA A 213 -7.81 -11.05 -0.36
C ALA A 213 -7.92 -9.60 -0.84
N LEU A 214 -6.86 -9.11 -1.49
CA LEU A 214 -6.93 -7.87 -2.25
C LEU A 214 -7.66 -8.17 -3.57
N ARG A 215 -8.91 -7.76 -3.69
CA ARG A 215 -9.72 -7.98 -4.90
C ARG A 215 -9.33 -7.04 -6.03
N LYS A 216 -9.18 -5.75 -5.70
CA LYS A 216 -8.88 -4.70 -6.68
C LYS A 216 -7.93 -3.67 -6.11
N ARG A 217 -7.04 -3.16 -6.97
CA ARG A 217 -6.24 -1.97 -6.71
C ARG A 217 -6.60 -0.90 -7.73
N ALA A 218 -6.79 0.31 -7.27
CA ALA A 218 -7.01 1.48 -8.13
C ALA A 218 -6.08 2.61 -7.69
N MET A 219 -5.62 3.41 -8.64
CA MET A 219 -4.86 4.62 -8.31
C MET A 219 -5.83 5.74 -7.89
N LYS A 220 -5.42 6.59 -6.96
CA LYS A 220 -6.23 7.74 -6.50
C LYS A 220 -6.56 8.73 -7.61
N ASP A 221 -5.68 8.84 -8.59
CA ASP A 221 -5.84 9.70 -9.76
C ASP A 221 -6.66 9.04 -10.89
N GLY A 222 -7.17 7.82 -10.68
CA GLY A 222 -7.91 7.06 -11.69
C GLY A 222 -7.04 6.44 -12.79
N SER A 223 -5.71 6.62 -12.75
CA SER A 223 -4.82 6.04 -13.75
C SER A 223 -4.83 4.50 -13.69
N PRO A 224 -4.65 3.81 -14.83
CA PRO A 224 -4.64 2.35 -14.86
C PRO A 224 -3.43 1.81 -14.08
N VAL A 225 -3.66 0.77 -13.28
CA VAL A 225 -2.58 0.03 -12.63
C VAL A 225 -1.73 -0.64 -13.71
N ARG A 226 -0.41 -0.44 -13.68
CA ARG A 226 0.52 -0.94 -14.71
C ARG A 226 0.53 -2.47 -14.82
N ASP A 227 0.26 -3.15 -13.72
CA ASP A 227 0.23 -4.61 -13.68
C ASP A 227 -1.14 -5.13 -14.10
N LYS A 228 -1.18 -5.86 -15.23
CA LYS A 228 -2.37 -6.57 -15.69
C LYS A 228 -2.63 -7.88 -14.94
N ARG A 229 -1.69 -8.31 -14.08
CA ARG A 229 -1.83 -9.55 -13.32
C ARG A 229 -2.77 -9.34 -12.15
N PRO A 230 -3.62 -10.33 -11.84
CA PRO A 230 -4.47 -10.24 -10.66
C PRO A 230 -3.61 -10.08 -9.41
N PRO A 231 -4.00 -9.22 -8.46
CA PRO A 231 -3.33 -9.10 -7.18
C PRO A 231 -3.31 -10.45 -6.45
N ARG A 232 -2.12 -10.85 -5.97
CA ARG A 232 -1.94 -12.05 -5.14
C ARG A 232 -1.86 -11.74 -3.66
N THR A 233 -2.09 -10.48 -3.33
CA THR A 233 -1.95 -9.98 -1.97
C THR A 233 -3.06 -10.54 -1.10
N ARG A 234 -2.67 -11.07 0.04
CA ARG A 234 -3.57 -11.52 1.11
C ARG A 234 -3.26 -10.77 2.39
N GLY A 235 -4.20 -10.78 3.31
CA GLY A 235 -3.95 -10.42 4.69
C GLY A 235 -4.38 -11.50 5.63
N VAL A 236 -3.67 -11.59 6.75
CA VAL A 236 -3.98 -12.53 7.83
C VAL A 236 -4.15 -11.70 9.08
N LEU A 237 -5.17 -11.98 9.87
CA LEU A 237 -5.36 -11.31 11.14
C LEU A 237 -4.11 -11.52 12.00
N GLU A 238 -3.52 -10.44 12.55
CA GLU A 238 -2.44 -10.61 13.50
C GLU A 238 -3.07 -11.21 14.76
N ALA A 239 -2.91 -12.53 14.94
CA ALA A 239 -3.34 -13.22 16.15
C ALA A 239 -2.78 -12.43 17.31
N GLY A 240 -3.67 -11.80 18.08
CA GLY A 240 -3.25 -10.88 19.13
C GLY A 240 -2.23 -11.60 19.97
N ARG A 241 -0.99 -11.07 20.03
CA ARG A 241 -0.18 -11.32 21.22
C ARG A 241 -1.12 -10.97 22.36
N PRO A 242 -1.43 -11.90 23.29
CA PRO A 242 -2.31 -11.60 24.39
C PRO A 242 -1.82 -10.29 24.96
N SER A 243 -2.63 -9.24 24.79
CA SER A 243 -2.26 -7.89 25.17
C SER A 243 -1.97 -8.04 26.65
N ALA A 244 -0.69 -8.02 27.03
CA ALA A 244 -0.28 -8.29 28.39
C ALA A 244 -1.10 -7.33 29.24
N ALA A 245 -2.15 -7.87 29.85
CA ALA A 245 -3.11 -7.06 30.58
C ALA A 245 -2.25 -6.41 31.64
N ARG A 246 -2.08 -5.09 31.56
CA ARG A 246 -1.41 -4.38 32.64
C ARG A 246 -2.25 -4.70 33.87
N PRO A 247 -1.71 -5.40 34.88
CA PRO A 247 -2.44 -5.65 36.10
C PRO A 247 -2.90 -4.28 36.62
N GLY A 248 -4.21 -4.18 36.85
CA GLY A 248 -4.84 -3.01 37.45
C GLY A 248 -4.54 -2.92 38.93
#